data_AF-A0A947KKG9-F1
#
_entry.id   AF-A0A947KKG9-F1
#
_cell.length_a   1.000
_cell.length_b   1.000
_cell.length_c   1.000
_cell.angle_alpha   90.00
_cell.angle_beta   90.00
_cell.angle_gamma   90.00
#
_symmetry.space_group_name_H-M   'P 1'
#
loop_
_entity.id
_entity.type
_entity.pdbx_description
1 polymer ?
#
loop_
_entity_poly.entity_id
_entity_poly.type
_entity_poly.pdbx_seq_one_letter_code
_entity_poly.pdbx_strand_id
1 'polypeptide(L)'
;MKTMIAICVFVVVGLGLEFVPEGIAEPVRNGNELALAWSTNNAAGKQVMRQQVTGIFHTFRYLRVTAIKKDQPVTGAVTVMTIEPSSDMKVALVITKQLSLDLANGLTTNDCVSAYGRIKTIGGGSGHGSEAPNLMVVDPALLKHKDINAPKLTKELLNEVDPTAH
;
A
#
# COMPACT_ATOMS: atom_id res chain seq x y z
N MET A 1 64.23 -4.27 -48.17
CA MET A 1 63.15 -3.34 -48.53
C MET A 1 61.87 -4.13 -48.80
N LYS A 2 60.88 -4.06 -47.92
CA LYS A 2 59.47 -4.36 -48.20
C LYS A 2 58.61 -3.81 -47.06
N THR A 3 57.46 -3.31 -47.45
CA THR A 3 56.76 -2.14 -46.93
C THR A 3 55.89 -2.47 -45.72
N MET A 4 55.80 -1.53 -44.78
CA MET A 4 54.85 -1.54 -43.67
C MET A 4 53.41 -1.49 -44.20
N ILE A 5 52.53 -2.31 -43.63
CA ILE A 5 51.08 -2.12 -43.72
C ILE A 5 50.60 -1.94 -42.27
N ALA A 6 50.25 -0.70 -41.94
CA ALA A 6 49.61 -0.37 -40.67
C ALA A 6 48.15 -0.84 -40.74
N ILE A 7 47.77 -1.79 -39.88
CA ILE A 7 46.38 -2.19 -39.66
C ILE A 7 45.86 -1.37 -38.49
N CYS A 8 45.06 -0.34 -38.77
CA CYS A 8 44.30 0.38 -37.74
C CYS A 8 43.20 -0.53 -37.20
N VAL A 9 43.36 -0.96 -35.95
CA VAL A 9 42.30 -1.62 -35.17
C VAL A 9 41.30 -0.55 -34.74
N PHE A 10 40.10 -0.53 -35.34
CA PHE A 10 38.98 0.20 -34.79
C PHE A 10 38.42 -0.60 -33.61
N VAL A 11 38.82 -0.22 -32.39
CA VAL A 11 38.12 -0.65 -31.17
C VAL A 11 36.81 0.12 -31.12
N VAL A 12 35.71 -0.52 -31.51
CA VAL A 12 34.37 -0.03 -31.22
C VAL A 12 34.14 -0.26 -29.73
N VAL A 13 34.37 0.78 -28.93
CA VAL A 13 33.91 0.82 -27.54
C VAL A 13 32.39 0.91 -27.61
N GLY A 14 31.73 -0.24 -27.52
CA GLY A 14 30.29 -0.30 -27.29
C GLY A 14 30.01 0.33 -25.94
N LEU A 15 29.64 1.61 -25.94
CA LEU A 15 28.92 2.25 -24.83
C LEU A 15 27.62 1.47 -24.66
N GLY A 16 27.63 0.52 -23.74
CA GLY A 16 26.43 -0.13 -23.24
C GLY A 16 25.55 0.92 -22.59
N LEU A 17 24.67 1.53 -23.39
CA LEU A 17 23.46 2.15 -22.88
C LEU A 17 22.60 0.99 -22.40
N GLU A 18 22.79 0.60 -21.14
CA GLU A 18 21.83 -0.20 -20.42
C GLU A 18 20.54 0.61 -20.38
N PHE A 19 19.60 0.24 -21.25
CA PHE A 19 18.23 0.68 -21.15
C PHE A 19 17.71 0.18 -19.80
N VAL A 20 17.76 1.04 -18.78
CA VAL A 20 16.99 0.85 -17.56
C VAL A 20 15.54 0.75 -18.03
N PRO A 21 14.85 -0.39 -17.83
CA PRO A 21 13.45 -0.47 -18.19
C PRO A 21 12.73 0.65 -17.45
N GLU A 22 12.07 1.54 -18.18
CA GLU A 22 11.16 2.51 -17.57
C GLU A 22 10.19 1.70 -16.70
N GLY A 23 10.30 1.90 -15.38
CA GLY A 23 9.48 1.18 -14.42
C GLY A 23 8.03 1.55 -14.70
N ILE A 24 7.26 0.62 -15.28
CA ILE A 24 5.82 0.78 -15.40
C ILE A 24 5.27 0.93 -13.98
N ALA A 25 4.77 2.11 -13.66
CA ALA A 25 4.14 2.36 -12.37
C ALA A 25 3.00 1.35 -12.18
N GLU A 26 3.01 0.61 -11.07
CA GLU A 26 1.96 -0.36 -10.77
C GLU A 26 0.61 0.38 -10.68
N PRO A 27 -0.47 -0.14 -11.28
CA PRO A 27 -1.79 0.48 -11.18
C PRO A 27 -2.24 0.56 -9.72
N VAL A 28 -2.56 1.78 -9.29
CA VAL A 28 -3.08 2.06 -7.95
C VAL A 28 -4.54 1.61 -7.87
N ARG A 29 -4.86 0.76 -6.89
CA ARG A 29 -6.21 0.22 -6.67
C ARG A 29 -6.86 0.79 -5.42
N ASN A 30 -8.18 0.93 -5.43
CA ASN A 30 -8.94 1.49 -4.33
C ASN A 30 -9.18 0.47 -3.20
N GLY A 31 -8.54 0.68 -2.05
CA GLY A 31 -8.68 -0.18 -0.87
C GLY A 31 -10.05 -0.08 -0.18
N ASN A 32 -10.73 1.07 -0.26
CA ASN A 32 -12.08 1.23 0.29
C ASN A 32 -13.10 0.39 -0.51
N GLU A 33 -12.99 0.38 -1.83
CA GLU A 33 -13.81 -0.49 -2.70
C GLU A 33 -13.54 -1.97 -2.43
N LEU A 34 -12.26 -2.35 -2.24
CA LEU A 34 -11.91 -3.72 -1.86
C LEU A 34 -12.55 -4.11 -0.53
N ALA A 35 -12.53 -3.24 0.47
CA ALA A 35 -13.15 -3.49 1.78
C ALA A 35 -14.67 -3.72 1.65
N LEU A 36 -15.36 -2.88 0.86
CA LEU A 36 -16.78 -3.05 0.57
C LEU A 36 -17.08 -4.32 -0.25
N ALA A 37 -16.29 -4.62 -1.27
CA ALA A 37 -16.42 -5.83 -2.06
C ALA A 37 -16.18 -7.08 -1.20
N TRP A 38 -15.25 -7.01 -0.26
CA TRP A 38 -15.02 -8.07 0.72
C TRP A 38 -16.23 -8.27 1.63
N SER A 39 -16.75 -7.21 2.24
CA SER A 39 -17.85 -7.33 3.21
C SER A 39 -19.14 -7.85 2.59
N THR A 40 -19.41 -7.50 1.33
CA THR A 40 -20.65 -7.86 0.62
C THR A 40 -20.62 -9.20 -0.11
N ASN A 41 -19.44 -9.79 -0.32
CA ASN A 41 -19.31 -11.08 -0.99
C ASN A 41 -19.63 -12.29 -0.10
N ASN A 42 -20.11 -13.36 -0.75
CA ASN A 42 -20.25 -14.67 -0.13
C ASN A 42 -18.90 -15.38 0.05
N ALA A 43 -18.89 -16.55 0.69
CA ALA A 43 -17.66 -17.30 0.99
C ALA A 43 -16.84 -17.66 -0.26
N ALA A 44 -17.51 -18.09 -1.34
CA ALA A 44 -16.84 -18.43 -2.61
C ALA A 44 -16.19 -17.20 -3.26
N GLY A 45 -16.90 -16.07 -3.30
CA GLY A 45 -16.37 -14.80 -3.79
C GLY A 45 -15.17 -14.31 -2.96
N LYS A 46 -15.24 -14.43 -1.62
CA LYS A 46 -14.13 -14.13 -0.71
C LYS A 46 -12.90 -14.98 -0.97
N GLN A 47 -13.07 -16.27 -1.29
CA GLN A 47 -11.95 -17.15 -1.63
C GLN A 47 -11.24 -16.71 -2.92
N VAL A 48 -12.00 -16.37 -3.96
CA VAL A 48 -11.45 -15.87 -5.23
C VAL A 48 -10.71 -14.54 -5.02
N MET A 49 -11.35 -13.59 -4.32
CA MET A 49 -10.73 -12.29 -4.04
C MET A 49 -9.43 -12.41 -3.26
N ARG A 50 -9.38 -13.28 -2.24
CA ARG A 50 -8.16 -13.48 -1.42
C ARG A 50 -6.93 -13.79 -2.27
N GLN A 51 -7.09 -14.61 -3.30
CA GLN A 51 -6.01 -14.99 -4.22
C GLN A 51 -5.57 -13.83 -5.13
N GLN A 52 -6.49 -12.93 -5.48
CA GLN A 52 -6.26 -11.84 -6.43
C GLN A 52 -5.68 -10.58 -5.79
N VAL A 53 -5.90 -10.36 -4.49
CA VAL A 53 -5.56 -9.08 -3.83
C VAL A 53 -4.30 -9.15 -2.97
N THR A 54 -3.86 -10.34 -2.58
CA THR A 54 -2.66 -10.52 -1.77
C THR A 54 -1.42 -10.09 -2.57
N GLY A 55 -0.53 -9.31 -1.94
CA GLY A 55 0.67 -8.74 -2.57
C GLY A 55 0.40 -7.51 -3.43
N ILE A 56 -0.86 -7.12 -3.64
CA ILE A 56 -1.23 -6.02 -4.53
C ILE A 56 -1.32 -4.70 -3.77
N PHE A 57 -0.77 -3.65 -4.37
CA PHE A 57 -0.77 -2.30 -3.81
C PHE A 57 -2.16 -1.65 -3.87
N HIS A 58 -2.62 -1.13 -2.73
CA HIS A 58 -3.90 -0.43 -2.59
C HIS A 58 -3.74 0.88 -1.83
N THR A 59 -4.60 1.85 -2.14
CA THR A 59 -4.75 3.11 -1.41
C THR A 59 -6.09 3.15 -0.69
N PHE A 60 -6.06 3.39 0.62
CA PHE A 60 -7.22 3.64 1.47
C PHE A 60 -7.30 5.13 1.74
N ARG A 61 -8.40 5.73 1.33
CA ARG A 61 -8.59 7.18 1.39
C ARG A 61 -9.27 7.64 2.67
N TYR A 62 -10.04 6.76 3.32
CA TYR A 62 -10.75 7.05 4.57
C TYR A 62 -10.69 5.84 5.48
N LEU A 63 -10.00 5.99 6.61
CA LEU A 63 -9.92 5.01 7.68
C LEU A 63 -10.06 5.73 9.02
N ARG A 64 -10.87 5.17 9.91
CA ARG A 64 -10.99 5.66 11.29
C ARG A 64 -10.15 4.82 12.23
N VAL A 65 -9.28 5.45 13.00
CA VAL A 65 -8.44 4.77 13.99
C VAL A 65 -9.30 4.22 15.13
N THR A 66 -9.07 2.97 15.48
CA THR A 66 -9.78 2.26 16.57
C THR A 66 -8.84 1.87 17.71
N ALA A 67 -7.56 1.62 17.41
CA ALA A 67 -6.52 1.39 18.40
C ALA A 67 -5.13 1.60 17.78
N ILE A 68 -4.15 1.98 18.60
CA ILE A 68 -2.73 1.97 18.24
C ILE A 68 -2.01 0.98 19.15
N LYS A 69 -1.28 0.03 18.56
CA LYS A 69 -0.52 -0.99 19.27
C LYS A 69 0.95 -0.90 18.87
N LYS A 70 1.84 -0.79 19.85
CA LYS A 70 3.28 -0.93 19.62
C LYS A 70 3.62 -2.43 19.61
N ASP A 71 4.37 -2.89 18.62
CA ASP A 71 4.74 -4.30 18.55
C ASP A 71 5.59 -4.71 19.77
N GLN A 72 5.40 -5.95 20.25
CA GLN A 72 6.17 -6.56 21.34
C GLN A 72 6.74 -7.91 20.89
N PRO A 73 8.06 -8.16 20.99
CA PRO A 73 9.10 -7.22 21.42
C PRO A 73 9.20 -6.01 20.49
N VAL A 74 9.70 -4.88 20.99
CA VAL A 74 9.74 -3.61 20.22
C VAL A 74 10.69 -3.75 19.05
N THR A 75 10.16 -4.16 17.89
CA THR A 75 10.88 -4.25 16.61
C THR A 75 11.00 -2.88 15.91
N GLY A 76 10.44 -1.83 16.51
CA GLY A 76 10.30 -0.51 15.90
C GLY A 76 9.04 -0.36 15.05
N ALA A 77 8.19 -1.40 14.97
CA ALA A 77 6.92 -1.33 14.26
C ALA A 77 5.76 -0.87 15.16
N VAL A 78 4.82 -0.13 14.56
CA VAL A 78 3.55 0.26 15.18
C VAL A 78 2.41 -0.28 14.32
N THR A 79 1.49 -1.02 14.93
CA THR A 79 0.26 -1.45 14.29
C THR A 79 -0.87 -0.48 14.62
N VAL A 80 -1.36 0.25 13.61
CA VAL A 80 -2.55 1.08 13.73
C VAL A 80 -3.76 0.27 13.26
N MET A 81 -4.68 -0.02 14.18
CA MET A 81 -5.94 -0.68 13.88
C MET A 81 -6.96 0.35 13.44
N THR A 82 -7.56 0.15 12.28
CA THR A 82 -8.56 1.06 11.73
C THR A 82 -9.82 0.32 11.29
N ILE A 83 -10.88 1.08 11.01
CA ILE A 83 -12.09 0.60 10.38
C ILE A 83 -12.38 1.41 9.13
N GLU A 84 -12.75 0.71 8.06
CA GLU A 84 -13.26 1.31 6.83
C GLU A 84 -14.74 1.65 7.04
N PRO A 85 -15.16 2.92 6.90
CA PRO A 85 -16.46 3.38 7.39
C PRO A 85 -17.68 2.88 6.59
N SER A 86 -17.52 2.47 5.33
CA SER A 86 -18.64 2.02 4.49
C SER A 86 -18.91 0.52 4.58
N SER A 87 -17.99 -0.25 5.15
CA SER A 87 -18.06 -1.72 5.19
C SER A 87 -17.84 -2.33 6.57
N ASP A 88 -17.49 -1.51 7.58
CA ASP A 88 -17.01 -1.92 8.90
C ASP A 88 -15.82 -2.90 8.87
N MET A 89 -15.13 -2.99 7.73
CA MET A 89 -13.96 -3.85 7.56
C MET A 89 -12.81 -3.31 8.41
N LYS A 90 -12.18 -4.19 9.20
CA LYS A 90 -10.98 -3.81 9.95
C LYS A 90 -9.78 -3.81 9.02
N VAL A 91 -8.98 -2.76 9.08
CA VAL A 91 -7.72 -2.65 8.35
C VAL A 91 -6.59 -2.42 9.36
N ALA A 92 -5.73 -3.41 9.52
CA ALA A 92 -4.52 -3.33 10.33
C ALA A 92 -3.37 -2.79 9.46
N LEU A 93 -2.80 -1.66 9.88
CA LEU A 93 -1.72 -0.99 9.18
C LEU A 93 -0.43 -1.23 9.96
N VAL A 94 0.49 -2.01 9.40
CA VAL A 94 1.80 -2.29 10.02
C VAL A 94 2.78 -1.22 9.55
N ILE A 95 3.13 -0.31 10.45
CA ILE A 95 3.96 0.86 10.17
C ILE A 95 5.39 0.59 10.58
N THR A 96 6.31 0.70 9.61
CA THR A 96 7.75 0.47 9.82
C THR A 96 8.63 1.61 9.32
N LYS A 97 8.07 2.58 8.58
CA LYS A 97 8.82 3.69 7.98
C LYS A 97 8.75 4.92 8.89
N GLN A 98 9.90 5.55 9.15
CA GLN A 98 10.05 6.62 10.15
C GLN A 98 9.02 7.74 10.00
N LEU A 99 8.84 8.29 8.79
CA LEU A 99 7.87 9.37 8.55
C LEU A 99 6.43 8.97 8.96
N SER A 100 6.04 7.73 8.69
CA SER A 100 4.73 7.22 9.09
C SER A 100 4.70 6.82 10.57
N LEU A 101 5.82 6.44 11.18
CA LEU A 101 5.93 6.18 12.62
C LEU A 101 5.71 7.46 13.44
N ASP A 102 6.29 8.58 13.02
CA ASP A 102 6.12 9.88 13.68
C ASP A 102 4.64 10.27 13.70
N LEU A 103 3.97 10.09 12.56
CA LEU A 103 2.53 10.30 12.44
C LEU A 103 1.74 9.31 13.31
N ALA A 104 2.04 8.02 13.26
CA ALA A 104 1.36 6.99 14.04
C ALA A 104 1.45 7.22 15.55
N ASN A 105 2.59 7.75 16.03
CA ASN A 105 2.81 8.08 17.44
C ASN A 105 1.96 9.27 17.93
N GLY A 106 1.53 10.15 17.03
CA GLY A 106 0.65 11.28 17.33
C GLY A 106 -0.84 10.97 17.23
N LEU A 107 -1.23 9.79 16.72
CA LEU A 107 -2.64 9.42 16.54
C LEU A 107 -3.33 9.09 17.86
N THR A 108 -4.63 9.35 17.87
CA THR A 108 -5.57 8.96 18.91
C THR A 108 -6.76 8.19 18.31
N THR A 109 -7.52 7.51 19.17
CA THR A 109 -8.74 6.81 18.72
C THR A 109 -9.74 7.79 18.12
N ASN A 110 -10.39 7.39 17.02
CA ASN A 110 -11.28 8.19 16.17
C ASN A 110 -10.61 9.19 15.22
N ASP A 111 -9.28 9.30 15.24
CA ASP A 111 -8.58 10.04 14.19
C ASP A 111 -8.83 9.45 12.81
N CYS A 112 -8.74 10.31 11.81
CA CYS A 112 -8.97 9.97 10.41
C CYS A 112 -7.62 9.89 9.71
N VAL A 113 -7.37 8.79 9.00
CA VAL A 113 -6.13 8.60 8.26
C VAL A 113 -6.42 8.11 6.85
N SER A 114 -5.47 8.37 5.96
CA SER A 114 -5.34 7.63 4.72
C SER A 114 -4.07 6.78 4.78
N ALA A 115 -4.07 5.66 4.07
CA ALA A 115 -2.96 4.74 4.08
C ALA A 115 -2.78 4.08 2.72
N TYR A 116 -1.58 3.62 2.43
CA TYR A 116 -1.32 2.84 1.24
C TYR A 116 -0.23 1.81 1.49
N GLY A 117 -0.28 0.73 0.73
CA GLY A 117 0.64 -0.39 0.89
C GLY A 117 0.10 -1.64 0.21
N ARG A 118 0.82 -2.75 0.36
CA ARG A 118 0.41 -4.04 -0.20
C ARG A 118 -0.41 -4.81 0.82
N ILE A 119 -1.46 -5.48 0.34
CA ILE A 119 -2.25 -6.37 1.18
C ILE A 119 -1.43 -7.61 1.50
N LYS A 120 -1.10 -7.84 2.77
CA LYS A 120 -0.40 -9.05 3.23
C LYS A 120 -1.38 -10.21 3.42
N THR A 121 -2.53 -9.95 4.05
CA THR A 121 -3.59 -10.95 4.25
C THR A 121 -4.96 -10.29 4.25
N ILE A 122 -5.99 -11.07 3.93
CA ILE A 122 -7.40 -10.67 4.01
C ILE A 122 -8.28 -11.87 4.45
N GLY A 123 -9.15 -11.63 5.43
CA GLY A 123 -10.15 -12.60 5.88
C GLY A 123 -9.74 -13.57 6.98
N GLY A 124 -8.78 -13.22 7.84
CA GLY A 124 -8.38 -14.01 9.02
C GLY A 124 -6.89 -14.37 9.02
N GLY A 125 -6.26 -14.25 10.18
CA GLY A 125 -4.81 -14.15 10.38
C GLY A 125 -4.02 -15.45 10.23
N SER A 126 -2.71 -15.29 10.01
CA SER A 126 -1.71 -16.34 10.06
C SER A 126 -1.59 -16.90 11.49
N GLY A 127 -2.36 -17.92 11.82
CA GLY A 127 -2.22 -18.64 13.10
C GLY A 127 -3.55 -19.18 13.61
N HIS A 128 -3.61 -20.51 13.73
CA HIS A 128 -4.54 -21.31 14.55
C HIS A 128 -5.77 -20.57 15.11
N GLY A 129 -6.90 -20.67 14.38
CA GLY A 129 -8.24 -20.57 14.96
C GLY A 129 -8.85 -19.18 15.17
N SER A 130 -8.23 -18.08 14.72
CA SER A 130 -8.88 -16.76 14.83
C SER A 130 -9.74 -16.44 13.61
N GLU A 131 -11.04 -16.69 13.75
CA GLU A 131 -12.13 -16.20 12.90
C GLU A 131 -12.22 -14.66 12.94
N ALA A 132 -11.30 -13.98 12.27
CA ALA A 132 -11.49 -12.57 11.93
C ALA A 132 -11.87 -12.46 10.44
N PRO A 133 -13.11 -12.85 10.05
CA PRO A 133 -13.51 -12.88 8.64
C PRO A 133 -13.44 -11.51 7.96
N ASN A 134 -13.38 -10.42 8.74
CA ASN A 134 -13.36 -9.04 8.27
C ASN A 134 -12.10 -8.29 8.74
N LEU A 135 -10.92 -8.88 8.54
CA LEU A 135 -9.63 -8.22 8.76
C LEU A 135 -8.79 -8.21 7.49
N MET A 136 -8.25 -7.06 7.16
CA MET A 136 -7.23 -6.86 6.13
C MET A 136 -5.94 -6.38 6.80
N VAL A 137 -4.80 -6.92 6.41
CA VAL A 137 -3.49 -6.50 6.90
C VAL A 137 -2.72 -5.84 5.75
N VAL A 138 -2.26 -4.62 5.96
CA VAL A 138 -1.39 -3.89 5.05
C VAL A 138 -0.01 -3.80 5.69
N ASP A 139 0.99 -4.41 5.06
CA ASP A 139 2.34 -4.53 5.62
C ASP A 139 3.41 -4.58 4.52
N PRO A 140 4.32 -3.59 4.44
CA PRO A 140 4.31 -2.36 5.24
C PRO A 140 3.21 -1.40 4.77
N ALA A 141 2.67 -0.62 5.69
CA ALA A 141 1.75 0.49 5.41
C ALA A 141 2.45 1.85 5.58
N LEU A 142 2.11 2.78 4.71
CA LEU A 142 2.48 4.18 4.77
C LEU A 142 1.26 5.02 5.09
N LEU A 143 1.35 5.80 6.16
CA LEU A 143 0.27 6.67 6.63
C LEU A 143 0.39 8.08 6.06
N LYS A 144 -0.77 8.71 5.85
CA LYS A 144 -0.94 10.13 5.56
C LYS A 144 -2.05 10.69 6.45
N HIS A 145 -1.84 11.91 6.96
CA HIS A 145 -2.86 12.61 7.75
C HIS A 145 -4.13 12.83 6.91
N LYS A 146 -5.27 12.82 7.58
CA LYS A 146 -6.53 13.25 6.98
C LYS A 146 -7.40 13.99 8.00
N ASP A 147 -8.00 15.08 7.54
CA ASP A 147 -8.79 15.95 8.42
C ASP A 147 -10.21 15.42 8.68
N ILE A 148 -10.74 14.54 7.82
CA ILE A 148 -12.15 14.10 7.85
C ILE A 148 -12.26 12.61 7.48
N ASN A 149 -13.11 11.86 8.20
CA ASN A 149 -13.48 10.47 7.89
C ASN A 149 -14.56 10.35 6.79
N ALA A 150 -14.54 11.25 5.81
CA ALA A 150 -15.50 11.29 4.73
C ALA A 150 -14.90 12.06 3.55
N PRO A 151 -15.35 11.78 2.31
CA PRO A 151 -15.03 12.66 1.18
C PRO A 151 -15.47 14.08 1.49
N LYS A 152 -14.63 15.07 1.19
CA LYS A 152 -15.14 16.44 1.04
C LYS A 152 -16.19 16.40 -0.06
N LEU A 153 -17.42 16.77 0.28
CA LEU A 153 -18.48 17.01 -0.70
C LEU A 153 -17.88 17.89 -1.82
N THR A 154 -17.97 17.39 -3.06
CA THR A 154 -17.56 18.06 -4.31
C THR A 154 -16.05 18.27 -4.60
N LYS A 155 -15.09 17.57 -3.96
CA LYS A 155 -13.63 17.83 -4.20
C LYS A 155 -12.72 16.61 -4.26
N GLU A 156 -13.25 15.39 -4.35
CA GLU A 156 -12.44 14.17 -4.15
C GLU A 156 -12.65 13.07 -5.22
N LEU A 157 -13.06 13.44 -6.45
CA LEU A 157 -13.02 12.52 -7.59
C LEU A 157 -11.57 12.27 -8.03
N LEU A 158 -11.29 11.09 -8.61
CA LEU A 158 -9.92 10.69 -9.02
C LEU A 158 -9.31 11.62 -10.09
N ASN A 159 -10.14 12.32 -10.87
CA ASN A 159 -9.74 13.30 -11.87
C ASN A 159 -9.49 14.72 -11.29
N GLU A 160 -9.79 14.94 -10.01
CA GLU A 160 -9.65 16.23 -9.32
C GLU A 160 -8.39 16.30 -8.45
N VAL A 161 -7.61 15.21 -8.38
CA VAL A 161 -6.28 15.23 -7.78
C VAL A 161 -5.35 15.85 -8.82
N ASP A 162 -5.03 17.13 -8.60
CA ASP A 162 -4.08 17.89 -9.40
C ASP A 162 -2.80 17.07 -9.66
N PRO A 163 -2.48 16.74 -10.94
CA PRO A 163 -1.30 15.96 -11.28
C PRO A 163 0.02 16.72 -11.07
N THR A 164 -0.02 17.98 -10.64
CA THR A 164 1.14 18.87 -10.47
C THR A 164 1.36 19.37 -9.03
N ALA A 165 0.62 18.87 -8.04
CA ALA A 165 0.85 19.25 -6.65
C ALA A 165 2.22 18.70 -6.15
N HIS A 166 3.21 19.60 -6.03
CA HIS A 166 4.55 19.38 -5.46
C HIS A 166 4.61 19.69 -3.97
#